data_AF-A0A5C7XDD6-F1
#
_entry.id   AF-A0A5C7XDD6-F1
#
_cell.length_a   1.000
_cell.length_b   1.000
_cell.length_c   1.000
_cell.angle_alpha   90.00
_cell.angle_beta   90.00
_cell.angle_gamma   90.00
#
_symmetry.space_group_name_H-M   'P 1'
#
loop_
_entity.id
_entity.type
_entity.pdbx_description
1 polymer ?
#
loop_
_entity_poly.entity_id
_entity_poly.type
_entity_poly.pdbx_seq_one_letter_code
_entity_poly.pdbx_strand_id
1 'polypeptide(L)'
;MHRGKSAILVLMMSTFTVNAAVKSETEACTMLTDAAKKKHLSAMEDPEGKYYCWLYSTSKKYFVFQLHYHFDVPRDWVGSDLVGYYAVRKNDAAIFEWNLGDDSLGKNLNKFKVRQ
;
A
#
# COMPACT_ATOMS: atom_id res chain seq x y z
N MET A 1 -51.35 16.88 31.78
CA MET A 1 -51.02 15.80 30.83
C MET A 1 -49.65 16.10 30.23
N HIS A 2 -48.55 15.67 30.86
CA HIS A 2 -47.19 15.93 30.38
C HIS A 2 -46.69 14.76 29.54
N ARG A 3 -46.53 15.00 28.24
CA ARG A 3 -46.01 14.04 27.25
C ARG A 3 -44.49 14.06 27.32
N GLY A 4 -43.91 13.07 28.02
CA GLY A 4 -42.47 12.83 28.04
C GLY A 4 -41.98 12.42 26.65
N LYS A 5 -41.00 13.14 26.11
CA LYS A 5 -40.30 12.78 24.87
C LYS A 5 -39.17 11.83 25.24
N SER A 6 -39.32 10.55 24.92
CA SER A 6 -38.24 9.56 25.00
C SER A 6 -37.17 9.92 23.96
N ALA A 7 -36.01 10.38 24.43
CA ALA A 7 -34.84 10.53 23.59
C ALA A 7 -34.21 9.16 23.37
N ILE A 8 -34.29 8.65 22.15
CA ILE A 8 -33.58 7.45 21.72
C ILE A 8 -32.11 7.83 21.58
N LEU A 9 -31.27 7.33 22.50
CA LEU A 9 -29.82 7.46 22.45
C LEU A 9 -29.29 6.44 21.43
N VAL A 10 -28.92 6.90 20.24
CA VAL A 10 -28.23 6.07 19.23
C VAL A 10 -26.75 6.00 19.61
N LEU A 11 -26.31 4.87 20.17
CA LEU A 11 -24.88 4.59 20.30
C LEU A 11 -24.30 4.32 18.91
N MET A 12 -23.61 5.30 18.33
CA MET A 12 -22.70 5.07 17.21
C MET A 12 -21.52 4.22 17.69
N MET A 13 -21.59 2.91 17.49
CA MET A 13 -20.42 2.04 17.57
C MET A 13 -19.45 2.43 16.46
N SER A 14 -18.42 3.20 16.80
CA SER A 14 -17.28 3.45 15.92
C SER A 14 -16.51 2.15 15.77
N THR A 15 -16.64 1.51 14.61
CA THR A 15 -15.79 0.38 14.22
C THR A 15 -14.39 0.91 13.95
N PHE A 16 -13.49 0.77 14.92
CA PHE A 16 -12.07 0.92 14.68
C PHE A 16 -11.63 -0.22 13.77
N THR A 17 -11.46 0.05 12.49
CA THR A 17 -10.75 -0.84 11.57
C THR A 17 -9.29 -0.88 11.98
N VAL A 18 -8.97 -1.77 12.92
CA VAL A 18 -7.57 -2.15 13.19
C VAL A 18 -7.12 -2.94 11.96
N ASN A 19 -6.39 -2.29 11.05
CA ASN A 19 -5.66 -3.04 10.04
C ASN A 19 -4.78 -4.05 10.77
N ALA A 20 -4.98 -5.33 10.49
CA ALA A 20 -4.25 -6.39 11.16
C ALA A 20 -2.75 -6.25 10.92
N ALA A 21 -1.95 -6.63 11.92
CA ALA A 21 -0.50 -6.68 11.76
C ALA A 21 -0.14 -7.65 10.63
N VAL A 22 0.76 -7.22 9.75
CA VAL A 22 1.26 -7.97 8.60
C VAL A 22 2.37 -8.91 9.07
N LYS A 23 2.15 -10.22 8.92
CA LYS A 23 3.01 -11.24 9.55
C LYS A 23 4.03 -11.85 8.59
N SER A 24 3.84 -11.68 7.29
CA SER A 24 4.70 -12.28 6.28
C SER A 24 5.01 -11.36 5.11
N GLU A 25 6.09 -11.68 4.41
CA GLU A 25 6.45 -11.02 3.15
C GLU A 25 5.36 -11.19 2.09
N THR A 26 4.82 -12.41 1.94
CA THR A 26 3.77 -12.72 0.98
C THR A 26 2.52 -11.87 1.22
N GLU A 27 2.08 -11.78 2.48
CA GLU A 27 0.95 -10.94 2.87
C GLU A 27 1.20 -9.46 2.56
N ALA A 28 2.41 -8.97 2.88
CA ALA A 28 2.80 -7.59 2.60
C ALA A 28 2.82 -7.28 1.10
N CYS A 29 3.35 -8.19 0.27
CA CYS A 29 3.36 -8.03 -1.18
C CYS A 29 1.93 -8.06 -1.74
N THR A 30 1.06 -8.98 -1.30
CA THR A 30 -0.35 -9.01 -1.72
C THR A 30 -1.05 -7.69 -1.40
N MET A 31 -0.85 -7.13 -0.20
CA MET A 31 -1.41 -5.83 0.16
C MET A 31 -0.90 -4.70 -0.74
N LEU A 32 0.39 -4.71 -1.09
CA LEU A 32 0.98 -3.71 -1.98
C LEU A 32 0.45 -3.83 -3.42
N THR A 33 0.37 -5.03 -3.98
CA THR A 33 -0.12 -5.25 -5.34
C THR A 33 -1.61 -4.92 -5.45
N ASP A 34 -2.42 -5.26 -4.45
CA ASP A 34 -3.84 -4.85 -4.40
C ASP A 34 -4.02 -3.34 -4.32
N ALA A 35 -3.18 -2.65 -3.54
CA ALA A 35 -3.20 -1.19 -3.46
C ALA A 35 -2.77 -0.56 -4.80
N ALA A 36 -1.77 -1.14 -5.47
CA ALA A 36 -1.30 -0.68 -6.77
C ALA A 36 -2.36 -0.83 -7.87
N LYS A 37 -3.05 -1.99 -7.92
CA LYS A 37 -4.18 -2.24 -8.81
C LYS A 37 -5.29 -1.21 -8.64
N LYS A 38 -5.73 -0.98 -7.40
CA LYS A 38 -6.79 0.00 -7.07
C LYS A 38 -6.43 1.45 -7.42
N LYS A 39 -5.14 1.75 -7.60
CA LYS A 39 -4.64 3.09 -7.87
C LYS A 39 -4.06 3.27 -9.27
N HIS A 40 -4.06 2.21 -10.09
CA HIS A 40 -3.52 2.25 -11.45
C HIS A 40 -2.12 2.88 -11.48
N LEU A 41 -1.20 2.40 -10.64
CA LEU A 41 0.14 2.99 -10.52
C LEU A 41 1.02 2.78 -11.75
N SER A 42 0.70 1.79 -12.57
CA SER A 42 1.28 1.59 -13.89
C SER A 42 0.73 2.61 -14.87
N ALA A 43 1.58 3.05 -15.80
CA ALA A 43 1.15 3.91 -16.91
C ALA A 43 0.16 3.24 -17.88
N MET A 44 -0.06 1.93 -17.76
CA MET A 44 -1.05 1.19 -18.56
C MET A 44 -2.39 1.13 -17.84
N GLU A 45 -3.46 1.43 -18.58
CA GLU A 45 -4.84 1.16 -18.18
C GLU A 45 -5.11 -0.34 -18.27
N ASP A 46 -4.60 -1.09 -17.29
CA ASP A 46 -4.82 -2.52 -17.17
C ASP A 46 -5.59 -2.83 -15.88
N PRO A 47 -6.87 -3.24 -15.98
CA PRO A 47 -7.69 -3.59 -14.82
C PRO A 47 -7.28 -4.91 -14.15
N GLU A 48 -6.59 -5.81 -14.85
CA GLU A 48 -6.10 -7.07 -14.26
C GLU A 48 -4.79 -6.85 -13.49
N GLY A 49 -4.00 -5.86 -13.93
CA GLY A 49 -2.82 -5.32 -13.26
C GLY A 49 -1.80 -6.39 -12.88
N LYS A 50 -0.89 -6.74 -13.78
CA LYS A 50 0.16 -7.77 -13.54
C LYS A 50 1.30 -7.28 -12.63
N TYR A 51 0.96 -6.73 -11.46
CA TYR A 51 1.94 -6.30 -10.47
C TYR A 51 2.56 -7.50 -9.74
N TYR A 52 3.84 -7.40 -9.45
CA TYR A 52 4.56 -8.34 -8.60
C TYR A 52 5.63 -7.62 -7.78
N CYS A 53 6.09 -8.23 -6.68
CA CYS A 53 7.08 -7.63 -5.81
C CYS A 53 8.36 -8.45 -5.75
N TRP A 54 9.50 -7.77 -5.65
CA TRP A 54 10.75 -8.35 -5.17
C TRP A 54 11.13 -7.73 -3.85
N LEU A 55 11.43 -8.55 -2.84
CA LEU A 55 11.89 -8.03 -1.55
C LEU A 55 13.25 -7.36 -1.74
N TYR A 56 13.31 -6.08 -1.38
CA TYR A 56 14.54 -5.31 -1.35
C TYR A 56 15.19 -5.37 0.03
N SER A 57 14.41 -5.19 1.09
CA SER A 57 14.92 -5.19 2.47
C SER A 57 13.81 -5.49 3.47
N THR A 58 14.18 -5.91 4.67
CA THR A 58 13.26 -6.12 5.79
C THR A 58 13.86 -5.59 7.08
N SER A 59 13.01 -5.08 7.97
CA SER A 59 13.40 -4.61 9.30
C SER A 59 12.36 -5.02 10.34
N LYS A 60 12.57 -4.64 11.61
CA LYS A 60 11.56 -4.84 12.66
C LYS A 60 10.24 -4.11 12.37
N LYS A 61 10.28 -3.02 11.60
CA LYS A 61 9.11 -2.16 11.33
C LYS A 61 8.49 -2.37 9.96
N TYR A 62 9.27 -2.79 8.95
CA TYR A 62 8.84 -2.77 7.55
C TYR A 62 9.25 -4.02 6.78
N PHE A 63 8.44 -4.38 5.78
CA PHE A 63 8.88 -5.07 4.57
C PHE A 63 9.07 -4.00 3.48
N VAL A 64 10.16 -4.05 2.72
CA VAL A 64 10.47 -3.08 1.66
C VAL A 64 10.60 -3.83 0.35
N PHE A 65 9.83 -3.41 -0.64
CA PHE A 65 9.74 -4.06 -1.94
C PHE A 65 10.14 -3.12 -3.06
N GLN A 66 10.71 -3.70 -4.10
CA GLN A 66 10.58 -3.20 -5.47
C GLN A 66 9.22 -3.68 -5.99
N LEU A 67 8.37 -2.76 -6.42
CA LEU A 67 7.14 -3.07 -7.12
C LEU A 67 7.41 -3.04 -8.62
N HIS A 68 7.06 -4.13 -9.30
CA HIS A 68 7.21 -4.26 -10.74
C HIS A 68 5.85 -4.43 -11.40
N TYR A 69 5.77 -4.11 -12.69
CA TYR A 69 4.60 -4.34 -13.52
C TYR A 69 5.00 -5.11 -14.78
N HIS A 70 4.42 -6.29 -14.98
CA HIS A 70 4.71 -7.09 -16.15
C HIS A 70 4.06 -6.50 -17.41
N PHE A 71 4.89 -6.16 -18.41
CA PHE A 71 4.43 -5.72 -19.72
C PHE A 71 4.48 -6.84 -20.75
N ASP A 72 3.45 -6.94 -21.58
CA ASP A 72 3.47 -7.79 -22.77
C ASP A 72 4.23 -7.05 -23.90
N VAL A 73 5.57 -7.10 -23.85
CA VAL A 73 6.47 -6.39 -24.78
C VAL A 73 7.21 -7.34 -25.73
N PRO A 74 7.65 -6.86 -26.90
CA PRO A 74 8.55 -7.62 -27.77
C PRO A 74 9.81 -8.10 -27.04
N ARG A 75 10.38 -9.24 -27.47
CA ARG A 75 11.56 -9.85 -26.83
C ARG A 75 12.78 -8.93 -26.80
N ASP A 76 12.93 -8.07 -27.80
CA ASP A 76 14.03 -7.12 -27.95
C ASP A 76 13.76 -5.77 -27.27
N TRP A 77 12.65 -5.64 -26.54
CA TRP A 77 12.35 -4.43 -25.79
C TRP A 77 13.37 -4.21 -24.68
N VAL A 78 13.92 -3.00 -24.64
CA VAL A 78 14.81 -2.54 -23.57
C VAL A 78 14.07 -1.47 -22.78
N GLY A 79 13.82 -1.77 -21.51
CA GLY A 79 13.20 -0.84 -20.58
C GLY A 79 13.19 -1.41 -19.17
N SER A 80 12.56 -0.68 -18.25
CA SER A 80 12.41 -1.10 -16.86
C SER A 80 10.95 -1.38 -16.57
N ASP A 81 10.71 -2.48 -15.87
CA ASP A 81 9.40 -2.83 -15.32
C ASP A 81 9.23 -2.38 -13.86
N LEU A 82 10.22 -1.68 -13.31
CA LEU A 82 10.17 -1.11 -11.98
C LEU A 82 9.18 0.06 -11.93
N VAL A 83 8.14 -0.10 -11.13
CA VAL A 83 7.18 0.96 -10.80
C VAL A 83 7.75 1.87 -9.71
N GLY A 84 8.39 1.29 -8.70
CA GLY A 84 8.99 2.05 -7.61
C GLY A 84 9.33 1.19 -6.39
N TYR A 85 9.82 1.84 -5.33
CA TYR A 85 10.12 1.20 -4.05
C TYR A 85 9.05 1.55 -3.02
N TYR A 86 8.63 0.57 -2.23
CA TYR A 86 7.55 0.74 -1.26
C TYR A 86 7.84 0.03 0.06
N ALA A 87 7.50 0.69 1.17
CA ALA A 87 7.50 0.10 2.52
C ALA A 87 6.09 -0.31 2.92
N VAL A 88 5.92 -1.55 3.39
CA VAL A 88 4.71 -1.99 4.10
C VAL A 88 5.04 -2.09 5.58
N ARG A 89 4.35 -1.31 6.41
CA ARG A 89 4.58 -1.29 7.86
C ARG A 89 3.90 -2.50 8.53
N LYS A 90 4.68 -3.25 9.31
CA LYS A 90 4.24 -4.53 9.89
C LYS A 90 3.11 -4.41 10.91
N ASN A 91 3.00 -3.29 11.63
CA ASN A 91 2.04 -3.17 12.73
C ASN A 91 0.60 -2.82 12.30
N ASP A 92 0.43 -2.18 11.14
CA ASP A 92 -0.88 -1.66 10.70
C ASP A 92 -1.06 -1.65 9.18
N ALA A 93 -0.20 -2.37 8.46
CA ALA A 93 -0.23 -2.51 7.00
C ALA A 93 -0.16 -1.20 6.21
N ALA A 94 0.25 -0.08 6.83
CA ALA A 94 0.36 1.16 6.09
C ALA A 94 1.47 1.07 5.02
N ILE A 95 1.16 1.56 3.83
CA ILE A 95 2.06 1.57 2.68
C ILE A 95 2.70 2.97 2.59
N PHE A 96 3.99 3.00 2.25
CA PHE A 96 4.82 4.19 2.10
C PHE A 96 5.54 4.07 0.76
N GLU A 97 5.60 5.15 0.00
CA GLU A 97 6.57 5.22 -1.09
C GLU A 97 7.94 5.43 -0.47
N TRP A 98 8.87 4.53 -0.79
CA TRP A 98 10.23 4.55 -0.27
C TRP A 98 11.13 5.25 -1.28
N ASN A 99 11.37 6.53 -1.08
CA ASN A 99 12.42 7.21 -1.85
C ASN A 99 13.79 6.81 -1.29
N LEU A 100 14.52 5.95 -2.01
CA LEU A 100 15.86 5.49 -1.62
C LEU A 100 16.86 6.63 -1.45
N GLY A 101 16.72 7.71 -2.23
CA GLY A 101 17.55 8.90 -2.10
C GLY A 101 17.32 9.60 -0.77
N ASP A 102 16.06 9.76 -0.36
CA ASP A 102 15.72 10.37 0.93
C ASP A 102 16.15 9.50 2.13
N ASP A 103 16.09 8.17 2.00
CA ASP A 103 16.59 7.23 3.02
C ASP A 103 18.11 7.35 3.20
N SER A 104 18.87 7.43 2.10
CA SER A 104 20.33 7.67 2.17
C SER A 104 20.70 9.00 2.83
N LEU A 105 19.76 9.95 2.89
CA LEU A 105 19.90 11.26 3.51
C LEU A 105 19.28 11.34 4.91
N GLY A 106 18.79 10.22 5.46
CA GLY A 106 18.19 10.15 6.79
C GLY A 106 16.84 10.86 6.93
N LYS A 107 16.13 11.12 5.82
CA LYS A 107 14.80 11.74 5.84
C LYS A 107 13.71 10.70 6.09
N ASN A 108 12.58 11.17 6.65
CA ASN A 108 11.45 10.31 6.96
C ASN A 108 10.79 9.73 5.70
N LEU A 109 10.34 8.47 5.78
CA LEU A 109 9.47 7.85 4.78
C LEU A 109 8.16 8.64 4.65
N ASN A 110 7.86 9.08 3.44
CA ASN A 110 6.59 9.74 3.16
C ASN A 110 5.48 8.68 3.15
N LYS A 111 4.47 8.86 4.00
CA LYS A 111 3.24 8.03 3.91
C LYS A 111 2.75 8.09 2.49
N PHE A 112 2.47 6.92 1.91
CA PHE A 112 1.95 6.84 0.56
C PHE A 112 0.64 7.62 0.55
N LYS A 113 0.72 8.85 0.05
CA LYS A 113 -0.38 9.80 -0.06
C LYS A 113 -0.57 9.97 -1.56
N VAL A 114 -1.71 9.48 -2.02
CA VAL A 114 -2.21 9.70 -3.37
C VAL A 114 -2.18 11.22 -3.62
N ARG A 115 -1.45 11.69 -4.64
CA ARG A 115 -1.72 13.04 -5.18
C ARG A 115 -3.16 13.00 -5.68
N GLN A 116 -4.01 13.86 -5.11
CA GLN A 116 -5.38 14.07 -5.59
C GLN A 116 -5.38 14.60 -7.01
#